data_AF-A0A1F5YQE8-F1
#
_entry.id   AF-A0A1F5YQE8-F1
#
_cell.length_a   1.000
_cell.length_b   1.000
_cell.length_c   1.000
_cell.angle_alpha   90.00
_cell.angle_beta   90.00
_cell.angle_gamma   90.00
#
_symmetry.space_group_name_H-M   'P 1'
#
loop_
_entity.id
_entity.type
_entity.pdbx_description
1 polymer ?
#
loop_
_entity_poly.entity_id
_entity_poly.type
_entity_poly.pdbx_seq_one_letter_code
_entity_poly.pdbx_strand_id
1 'polypeptide(L)'
;MTLPLLIIAAELLANLYYFLRVRFKSLYLIIFLLLLYPFYISFTLITDPVKADIPIIDRNQLFDDWPSGYGVRQVIDYLSKEARNNKIVIGTEGTFGLNPAVYEIYLKQNKNVINIIGYWPVFEVPGQLIEYAKSYPTYLIFKEKQEIPGNWPLKLIAKYRRGLGSTYLYFFQVVSYGS
;
A
#
# COMPACT_ATOMS: atom_id res chain seq x y z
N MET A 1 -18.12 -66.77 29.05
CA MET A 1 -17.20 -66.49 27.93
C MET A 1 -16.74 -65.02 27.92
N THR A 2 -16.50 -64.41 29.09
CA THR A 2 -16.22 -62.96 29.22
C THR A 2 -14.72 -62.65 29.35
N LEU A 3 -13.89 -63.64 29.70
CA LEU A 3 -12.45 -63.48 29.87
C LEU A 3 -11.73 -62.91 28.63
N PRO A 4 -12.02 -63.38 27.39
CA PRO A 4 -11.39 -62.82 26.19
C PRO A 4 -11.74 -61.35 25.95
N LEU A 5 -12.95 -60.93 26.31
CA LEU A 5 -13.40 -59.54 26.17
C LEU A 5 -12.66 -58.61 27.14
N LEU A 6 -12.35 -59.08 28.35
CA LEU A 6 -11.59 -58.30 29.33
C LEU A 6 -10.14 -58.07 28.88
N ILE A 7 -9.52 -59.04 28.22
CA ILE A 7 -8.15 -58.92 27.69
C ILE A 7 -8.11 -57.89 26.55
N ILE A 8 -9.07 -57.95 25.62
CA ILE A 8 -9.18 -56.98 24.51
C ILE A 8 -9.45 -55.57 25.05
N ALA A 9 -10.32 -55.43 26.06
CA ALA A 9 -10.59 -54.15 26.69
C ALA A 9 -9.36 -53.57 27.40
N ALA A 10 -8.59 -54.40 28.10
CA ALA A 10 -7.35 -53.97 28.76
C ALA A 10 -6.30 -53.49 27.75
N GLU A 11 -6.13 -54.22 26.63
CA GLU A 11 -5.19 -53.85 25.57
C GLU A 11 -5.60 -52.52 24.89
N LEU A 12 -6.90 -52.34 24.62
CA LEU A 12 -7.42 -51.10 24.06
C LEU A 12 -7.16 -49.90 25.01
N LEU A 13 -7.43 -50.08 26.30
CA LEU A 13 -7.24 -49.03 27.31
C LEU A 13 -5.76 -48.70 27.53
N ALA A 14 -4.88 -49.70 27.52
CA ALA A 14 -3.43 -49.50 27.63
C ALA A 14 -2.87 -48.72 26.42
N ASN A 15 -3.30 -49.09 25.21
CA ASN A 15 -2.90 -48.38 23.99
C ASN A 15 -3.46 -46.95 23.96
N LEU A 16 -4.71 -46.75 24.38
CA LEU A 16 -5.30 -45.42 24.50
C LEU A 16 -4.56 -44.56 25.54
N TYR A 17 -4.24 -45.10 26.70
CA TYR A 17 -3.45 -44.40 27.72
C TYR A 17 -2.05 -44.03 27.23
N TYR A 18 -1.36 -44.96 26.56
CA TYR A 18 -0.06 -44.71 25.96
C TYR A 18 -0.14 -43.63 24.87
N PHE A 19 -1.15 -43.68 24.01
CA PHE A 19 -1.43 -42.65 23.00
C PHE A 19 -1.68 -41.29 23.65
N LEU A 20 -2.57 -41.21 24.65
CA LEU A 20 -2.90 -39.98 25.37
C LEU A 20 -1.70 -39.42 26.17
N ARG A 21 -0.84 -40.27 26.72
CA ARG A 21 0.29 -39.84 27.54
C ARG A 21 1.52 -39.43 26.72
N VAL A 22 1.79 -40.14 25.62
CA VAL A 22 3.02 -40.00 24.84
C VAL A 22 2.75 -39.32 23.49
N ARG A 23 1.83 -39.87 22.67
CA ARG A 23 1.53 -39.33 21.32
C ARG A 23 0.80 -37.98 21.38
N PHE A 24 -0.04 -37.77 22.38
CA PHE A 24 -0.77 -36.51 22.56
C PHE A 24 0.16 -35.35 22.95
N LYS A 25 1.23 -35.61 23.72
CA LYS A 25 2.28 -34.60 23.99
C LYS A 25 3.07 -34.24 22.74
N SER A 26 3.41 -35.22 21.90
CA SER A 26 4.03 -34.93 20.60
C SER A 26 3.10 -34.17 19.66
N LEU A 27 1.78 -34.36 19.76
CA LEU A 27 0.80 -33.60 18.98
C LEU A 27 0.82 -32.11 19.35
N TYR A 28 0.89 -31.77 20.64
CA TYR A 28 1.05 -30.37 21.07
C TYR A 28 2.34 -29.73 20.56
N LEU A 29 3.44 -30.48 20.55
CA LEU A 29 4.70 -29.99 19.98
C LEU A 29 4.57 -29.74 18.47
N ILE A 30 3.94 -30.65 17.72
CA ILE A 30 3.69 -30.48 16.29
C ILE A 30 2.81 -29.26 16.04
N ILE A 31 1.70 -29.11 16.78
CA ILE A 31 0.82 -27.94 16.69
C ILE A 31 1.58 -26.66 17.01
N PHE A 32 2.37 -26.64 18.08
CA PHE A 32 3.20 -25.50 18.45
C PHE A 32 4.15 -25.11 17.31
N LEU A 33 4.88 -26.08 16.74
CA LEU A 33 5.79 -25.85 15.63
C LEU A 33 5.07 -25.35 14.37
N LEU A 34 3.88 -25.89 14.06
CA LEU A 34 3.05 -25.43 12.95
C LEU A 34 2.56 -23.98 13.15
N LEU A 35 2.32 -23.56 14.40
CA LEU A 35 1.89 -22.21 14.73
C LEU A 35 3.02 -21.18 14.75
N LEU A 36 4.29 -21.61 14.85
CA LEU A 36 5.43 -20.68 14.87
C LEU A 36 5.48 -19.80 13.62
N TYR A 37 5.23 -20.37 12.43
CA TYR A 37 5.31 -19.63 11.18
C TYR A 37 4.17 -18.62 10.99
N PRO A 38 2.87 -18.99 11.15
CA PRO A 38 1.77 -18.03 11.16
C PRO A 38 1.91 -16.95 12.23
N PHE A 39 2.44 -17.32 13.41
CA PHE A 39 2.72 -16.36 14.48
C PHE A 39 3.79 -15.37 14.07
N TYR A 40 4.90 -15.83 13.48
CA TYR A 40 5.97 -14.97 12.96
C TYR A 40 5.46 -13.99 11.89
N ILE A 41 4.68 -14.47 10.92
CA ILE A 41 4.10 -13.59 9.88
C ILE A 41 3.16 -12.56 10.52
N SER A 42 2.27 -13.00 11.41
CA SER A 42 1.30 -12.13 12.08
C SER A 42 1.99 -11.06 12.93
N PHE A 43 3.02 -11.45 13.68
CA PHE A 43 3.84 -10.53 14.45
C PHE A 43 4.55 -9.52 13.55
N THR A 44 5.13 -9.97 12.44
CA THR A 44 5.80 -9.09 11.48
C THR A 44 4.80 -8.15 10.80
N LEU A 45 3.60 -8.63 10.45
CA LEU A 45 2.56 -7.80 9.82
C LEU A 45 2.08 -6.66 10.74
N ILE A 46 2.04 -6.89 12.06
CA ILE A 46 1.65 -5.87 13.04
C ILE A 46 2.78 -4.86 13.29
N THR A 47 4.03 -5.33 13.34
CA THR A 47 5.18 -4.51 13.77
C THR A 47 5.91 -3.83 12.62
N ASP A 48 6.06 -4.51 11.48
CA ASP A 48 6.71 -4.03 10.26
C ASP A 48 6.04 -4.66 9.03
N PRO A 49 4.84 -4.20 8.64
CA PRO A 49 4.05 -4.81 7.56
C PRO A 49 4.78 -4.85 6.21
N VAL A 50 5.75 -3.96 5.99
CA VAL A 50 6.55 -3.89 4.76
C VAL A 50 7.49 -5.09 4.60
N LYS A 51 7.94 -5.64 5.72
CA LYS A 51 8.83 -6.81 5.78
C LYS A 51 8.10 -8.12 5.99
N ALA A 52 6.77 -8.09 6.15
CA ALA A 52 5.98 -9.31 6.31
C ALA A 52 6.11 -10.21 5.07
N ASP A 53 6.35 -11.50 5.32
CA ASP A 53 6.44 -12.52 4.27
C ASP A 53 5.03 -12.96 3.87
N ILE A 54 4.38 -12.11 3.08
CA ILE A 54 3.06 -12.36 2.49
C ILE A 54 3.21 -12.61 0.99
N PRO A 55 2.21 -13.25 0.33
CA PRO A 55 2.24 -13.49 -1.10
C PRO A 55 2.55 -12.22 -1.90
N ILE A 56 3.36 -12.36 -2.95
CA ILE A 56 3.79 -11.23 -3.80
C ILE A 56 2.62 -10.44 -4.39
N ILE A 57 1.49 -11.12 -4.67
CA ILE A 57 0.27 -10.49 -5.19
C ILE A 57 -0.29 -9.51 -4.14
N ASP A 58 -0.38 -9.94 -2.88
CA ASP A 58 -0.86 -9.10 -1.78
C ASP A 58 0.13 -7.97 -1.49
N ARG A 59 1.44 -8.26 -1.54
CA ARG A 59 2.48 -7.23 -1.41
C ARG A 59 2.33 -6.14 -2.45
N ASN A 60 2.13 -6.49 -3.71
CA ASN A 60 1.99 -5.53 -4.80
C ASN A 60 0.73 -4.66 -4.60
N GLN A 61 -0.38 -5.24 -4.18
CA GLN A 61 -1.61 -4.51 -3.92
C GLN A 61 -1.52 -3.57 -2.71
N LEU A 62 -0.85 -3.99 -1.63
CA LEU A 62 -0.83 -3.23 -0.38
C LEU A 62 0.35 -2.26 -0.28
N PHE A 63 1.52 -2.65 -0.78
CA PHE A 63 2.79 -1.97 -0.48
C PHE A 63 3.58 -1.56 -1.71
N ASP A 64 3.78 -2.47 -2.67
CA ASP A 64 4.92 -2.39 -3.60
C ASP A 64 4.58 -1.87 -5.01
N ASP A 65 3.30 -1.83 -5.41
CA ASP A 65 2.88 -1.46 -6.77
C ASP A 65 1.81 -0.35 -6.80
N TRP A 66 1.28 -0.01 -7.98
CA TRP A 66 0.39 1.11 -8.24
C TRP A 66 -0.86 1.24 -7.34
N PRO A 67 -1.46 0.20 -6.74
CA PRO A 67 -2.60 0.38 -5.84
C PRO A 67 -2.19 0.97 -4.48
N SER A 68 -0.93 0.78 -4.07
CA SER A 68 -0.39 1.20 -2.78
C SER A 68 -0.57 2.70 -2.49
N GLY A 69 -0.86 3.02 -1.23
CA GLY A 69 -1.01 4.39 -0.73
C GLY A 69 0.29 5.09 -0.37
N TYR A 70 1.45 4.47 -0.63
CA TYR A 70 2.76 5.04 -0.27
C TYR A 70 3.00 6.39 -0.94
N GLY A 71 3.49 7.36 -0.16
CA GLY A 71 3.76 8.73 -0.61
C GLY A 71 2.54 9.66 -0.61
N VAL A 72 1.32 9.13 -0.61
CA VAL A 72 0.09 9.94 -0.74
C VAL A 72 -0.07 10.90 0.43
N ARG A 73 0.16 10.43 1.66
CA ARG A 73 0.07 11.28 2.86
C ARG A 73 1.05 12.44 2.80
N GLN A 74 2.29 12.18 2.39
CA GLN A 74 3.33 13.19 2.29
C GLN A 74 2.99 14.24 1.23
N VAL A 75 2.40 13.83 0.10
CA VAL A 75 1.89 14.75 -0.92
C VAL A 75 0.73 15.58 -0.38
N ILE A 76 -0.23 14.97 0.32
CA ILE A 76 -1.35 15.70 0.95
C ILE A 76 -0.84 16.71 1.97
N ASP A 77 0.12 16.33 2.82
CA ASP A 77 0.70 17.22 3.83
C ASP A 77 1.39 18.42 3.16
N TYR A 78 2.14 18.18 2.07
CA TYR A 78 2.75 19.24 1.27
C TYR A 78 1.69 20.17 0.66
N LEU A 79 0.72 19.61 -0.06
CA LEU A 79 -0.34 20.39 -0.74
C LEU A 79 -1.21 21.16 0.25
N SER A 80 -1.52 20.56 1.40
CA SER A 80 -2.26 21.21 2.49
C SER A 80 -1.50 22.40 3.05
N LYS A 81 -0.18 22.29 3.22
CA LYS A 81 0.68 23.40 3.66
C LYS A 81 0.72 24.52 2.61
N GLU A 82 0.90 24.18 1.34
CA GLU A 82 0.90 25.14 0.23
C GLU A 82 -0.44 25.88 0.11
N ALA A 83 -1.54 25.13 0.23
CA ALA A 83 -2.89 25.67 0.18
C ALA A 83 -3.27 26.56 1.38
N ARG A 84 -2.40 26.76 2.38
CA ARG A 84 -2.65 27.76 3.44
C ARG A 84 -2.44 29.18 2.94
N ASN A 85 -1.45 29.37 2.07
CA ASN A 85 -1.00 30.69 1.63
C ASN A 85 -1.30 30.95 0.15
N ASN A 86 -1.39 29.89 -0.65
CA ASN A 86 -1.54 29.98 -2.09
C ASN A 86 -2.83 29.30 -2.54
N LYS A 87 -3.46 29.84 -3.60
CA LYS A 87 -4.45 29.07 -4.33
C LYS A 87 -3.74 28.10 -5.25
N ILE A 88 -4.05 26.81 -5.17
CA ILE A 88 -3.32 25.74 -5.87
C ILE A 88 -4.22 24.94 -6.82
N VAL A 89 -3.61 24.34 -7.82
CA VAL A 89 -4.24 23.39 -8.76
C VAL A 89 -3.54 22.05 -8.69
N ILE A 90 -4.32 20.98 -8.63
CA ILE A 90 -3.81 19.61 -8.48
C ILE A 90 -4.24 18.80 -9.69
N GLY A 91 -3.27 18.31 -10.46
CA GLY A 91 -3.44 17.31 -11.50
C GLY A 91 -3.04 15.92 -10.99
N THR A 92 -3.82 14.90 -11.31
CA THR A 92 -3.51 13.51 -10.97
C THR A 92 -3.56 12.63 -12.20
N GLU A 93 -2.69 11.63 -12.27
CA GLU A 93 -2.85 10.52 -13.20
C GLU A 93 -4.06 9.65 -12.80
N GLY A 94 -4.91 9.33 -13.78
CA GLY A 94 -6.18 8.65 -13.61
C GLY A 94 -7.35 9.62 -13.54
N THR A 95 -8.42 9.34 -14.28
CA THR A 95 -9.67 10.15 -14.31
C THR A 95 -10.68 9.70 -13.27
N PHE A 96 -10.51 8.52 -12.67
CA PHE A 96 -11.38 7.94 -11.64
C PHE A 96 -10.56 7.04 -10.70
N GLY A 97 -11.22 6.53 -9.65
CA GLY A 97 -10.62 5.60 -8.71
C GLY A 97 -9.84 6.29 -7.59
N LEU A 98 -8.98 5.52 -6.92
CA LEU A 98 -8.38 5.93 -5.65
C LEU A 98 -7.45 7.14 -5.75
N ASN A 99 -6.73 7.30 -6.87
CA ASN A 99 -5.72 8.36 -6.98
C ASN A 99 -6.34 9.77 -7.00
N PRO A 100 -7.25 10.15 -7.91
CA PRO A 100 -7.93 11.45 -7.80
C PRO A 100 -8.77 11.58 -6.52
N ALA A 101 -9.51 10.52 -6.15
CA ALA A 101 -10.44 10.56 -5.03
C ALA A 101 -9.76 10.84 -3.68
N VAL A 102 -8.54 10.34 -3.45
CA VAL A 102 -7.86 10.58 -2.18
C VAL A 102 -7.57 12.07 -1.98
N TYR A 103 -7.12 12.78 -3.01
CA TYR A 103 -6.88 14.23 -2.89
C TYR A 103 -8.18 14.99 -2.73
N GLU A 104 -9.27 14.56 -3.38
CA GLU A 104 -10.59 15.15 -3.15
C GLU A 104 -11.04 15.01 -1.68
N ILE A 105 -10.93 13.81 -1.11
CA ILE A 105 -11.36 13.55 0.28
C ILE A 105 -10.63 14.47 1.26
N TYR A 106 -9.31 14.64 1.10
CA TYR A 106 -8.50 15.38 2.08
C TYR A 106 -8.41 16.89 1.79
N LEU A 107 -8.53 17.33 0.54
CA LEU A 107 -8.17 18.69 0.14
C LEU A 107 -9.35 19.50 -0.42
N LYS A 108 -10.45 18.87 -0.85
CA LYS A 108 -11.58 19.57 -1.51
C LYS A 108 -12.30 20.59 -0.62
N GLN A 109 -12.26 20.39 0.70
CA GLN A 109 -12.87 21.35 1.64
C GLN A 109 -12.02 22.62 1.81
N ASN A 110 -10.76 22.62 1.38
CA ASN A 110 -9.92 23.80 1.43
C ASN A 110 -10.25 24.72 0.23
N LYS A 111 -10.75 25.92 0.52
CA LYS A 111 -11.16 26.92 -0.49
C LYS A 111 -10.02 27.41 -1.38
N ASN A 112 -8.77 27.23 -0.95
CA ASN A 112 -7.59 27.57 -1.75
C ASN A 112 -7.21 26.47 -2.73
N VAL A 113 -7.79 25.28 -2.64
CA VAL A 113 -7.65 24.24 -3.67
C VAL A 113 -8.67 24.53 -4.75
N ILE A 114 -8.21 25.15 -5.84
CA ILE A 114 -9.10 25.66 -6.89
C ILE A 114 -9.70 24.50 -7.68
N ASN A 115 -8.88 23.50 -7.98
CA ASN A 115 -9.29 22.37 -8.81
C ASN A 115 -8.45 21.13 -8.53
N ILE A 116 -9.09 19.97 -8.65
CA ILE A 116 -8.46 18.64 -8.63
C ILE A 116 -8.91 17.94 -9.92
N ILE A 117 -7.98 17.69 -10.83
CA ILE A 117 -8.28 17.23 -12.18
C ILE A 117 -7.55 15.91 -12.45
N GLY A 118 -8.32 14.89 -12.80
CA GLY A 118 -7.78 13.60 -13.24
C GLY A 118 -7.49 13.58 -14.74
N TYR A 119 -6.34 13.03 -15.13
CA TYR A 119 -5.91 12.91 -16.53
C TYR A 119 -5.56 11.46 -16.86
N TRP A 120 -6.12 10.93 -17.94
CA TRP A 120 -5.81 9.60 -18.43
C TRP A 120 -6.05 9.50 -19.94
N PRO A 121 -5.13 8.89 -20.71
CA PRO A 121 -3.71 8.68 -20.38
C PRO A 121 -2.92 10.00 -20.35
N VAL A 122 -1.75 10.02 -19.71
CA VAL A 122 -0.86 11.20 -19.69
C VAL A 122 0.36 10.94 -20.58
N PHE A 123 0.25 11.35 -21.85
CA PHE A 123 1.34 11.27 -22.84
C PHE A 123 2.19 12.54 -22.93
N GLU A 124 1.68 13.64 -22.38
CA GLU A 124 2.34 14.92 -22.23
C GLU A 124 1.75 15.65 -21.03
N VAL A 125 2.40 16.72 -20.55
CA VAL A 125 1.81 17.55 -19.50
C VAL A 125 0.56 18.22 -20.07
N PRO A 126 -0.64 18.01 -19.47
CA PRO A 126 -1.87 18.59 -20.00
C PRO A 126 -1.77 20.11 -20.14
N GLY A 127 -2.09 20.64 -21.32
CA GLY A 127 -1.99 22.08 -21.59
C GLY A 127 -2.75 22.95 -20.59
N GLN A 128 -3.88 22.45 -20.07
CA GLN A 128 -4.64 23.10 -19.01
C GLN A 128 -3.81 23.34 -17.73
N LEU A 129 -2.98 22.37 -17.32
CA LEU A 129 -2.10 22.54 -16.15
C LEU A 129 -0.97 23.54 -16.43
N ILE A 130 -0.47 23.60 -17.67
CA ILE A 130 0.54 24.59 -18.07
C ILE A 130 -0.04 26.01 -18.00
N GLU A 131 -1.29 26.19 -18.43
CA GLU A 131 -1.99 27.48 -18.31
C GLU A 131 -2.23 27.86 -16.84
N TYR A 132 -2.66 26.91 -15.99
CA TYR A 132 -2.78 27.18 -14.55
C TYR A 132 -1.45 27.53 -13.90
N ALA A 133 -0.35 26.88 -14.31
CA ALA A 133 0.98 27.13 -13.78
C ALA A 133 1.49 28.57 -13.98
N LYS A 134 0.91 29.33 -14.93
CA LYS A 134 1.21 30.76 -15.12
C LYS A 134 0.68 31.64 -13.99
N SER A 135 -0.40 31.23 -13.33
CA SER A 135 -1.12 32.05 -12.33
C SER A 135 -1.11 31.45 -10.93
N TYR A 136 -1.02 30.13 -10.82
CA TYR A 136 -1.18 29.40 -9.57
C TYR A 136 -0.14 28.28 -9.46
N PRO A 137 0.41 28.00 -8.26
CA PRO A 137 1.17 26.79 -8.03
C PRO A 137 0.35 25.57 -8.45
N THR A 138 0.84 24.89 -9.48
CA THR A 138 0.16 23.78 -10.14
C THR A 138 1.01 22.54 -10.03
N TYR A 139 0.37 21.43 -9.66
CA TYR A 139 1.05 20.19 -9.33
C TYR A 139 0.54 19.04 -10.19
N LEU A 140 1.40 18.06 -10.45
CA LEU A 140 1.04 16.84 -11.17
C LEU A 140 1.59 15.62 -10.45
N ILE A 141 0.70 14.68 -10.11
CA ILE A 141 1.02 13.45 -9.40
C ILE A 141 0.90 12.25 -10.35
N PHE A 142 1.99 11.48 -10.47
CA PHE A 142 1.99 10.19 -11.18
C PHE A 142 2.04 9.04 -10.19
N LYS A 143 1.16 8.07 -10.39
CA LYS A 143 1.09 6.86 -9.56
C LYS A 143 1.47 5.63 -10.38
N GLU A 144 0.99 5.52 -11.61
CA GLU A 144 1.23 4.37 -12.48
C GLU A 144 2.49 4.59 -13.33
N LYS A 145 2.61 5.73 -14.00
CA LYS A 145 3.76 6.00 -14.88
C LYS A 145 5.08 6.04 -14.10
N GLN A 146 5.98 5.11 -14.42
CA GLN A 146 7.30 4.99 -13.78
C GLN A 146 8.42 5.71 -14.52
N GLU A 147 8.23 5.97 -15.82
CA GLU A 147 9.17 6.67 -16.70
C GLU A 147 8.57 8.02 -17.11
N ILE A 148 9.11 9.10 -16.54
CA ILE A 148 8.67 10.47 -16.81
C ILE A 148 9.69 11.13 -17.74
N PRO A 149 9.29 11.57 -18.95
CA PRO A 149 10.22 12.22 -19.87
C PRO A 149 10.84 13.49 -19.28
N GLY A 150 12.16 13.60 -19.33
CA GLY A 150 12.90 14.74 -18.75
C GLY A 150 12.72 16.06 -19.50
N ASN A 151 12.17 16.04 -20.71
CA ASN A 151 11.85 17.23 -21.51
C ASN A 151 10.48 17.84 -21.16
N TRP A 152 9.73 17.23 -20.25
CA TRP A 152 8.46 17.79 -19.80
C TRP A 152 8.69 19.01 -18.91
N PRO A 153 7.78 20.01 -18.94
CA PRO A 153 7.84 21.18 -18.07
C PRO A 153 7.44 20.83 -16.62
N LEU A 154 8.22 19.94 -15.99
CA LEU A 154 7.99 19.45 -14.64
C LEU A 154 9.25 19.60 -13.79
N LYS A 155 9.10 20.14 -12.59
CA LYS A 155 10.13 20.15 -11.55
C LYS A 155 9.79 19.08 -10.51
N LEU A 156 10.68 18.12 -10.31
CA LEU A 156 10.49 17.08 -9.29
C LEU A 156 10.51 17.70 -7.90
N ILE A 157 9.44 17.53 -7.13
CA ILE A 157 9.36 17.92 -5.72
C ILE A 157 9.80 16.75 -4.86
N ALA A 158 9.22 15.58 -5.11
CA ALA A 158 9.51 14.38 -4.34
C ALA A 158 9.25 13.11 -5.13
N LYS A 159 9.98 12.05 -4.77
CA LYS A 159 9.84 10.69 -5.27
C LYS A 159 9.74 9.75 -4.07
N TYR A 160 8.61 9.08 -3.91
CA TYR A 160 8.37 8.19 -2.77
C TYR A 160 8.39 6.73 -3.22
N ARG A 161 9.30 5.94 -2.66
CA ARG A 161 9.39 4.50 -2.92
C ARG A 161 8.21 3.76 -2.27
N ARG A 162 7.64 2.81 -2.99
CA ARG A 162 6.56 1.94 -2.53
C ARG A 162 7.12 0.69 -1.87
N GLY A 163 6.86 0.53 -0.57
CA GLY A 163 7.32 -0.62 0.22
C GLY A 163 8.79 -0.99 -0.02
N LEU A 164 9.03 -2.25 -0.39
CA LEU A 164 10.34 -2.76 -0.85
C LEU A 164 10.41 -2.90 -2.37
N GLY A 165 9.36 -2.54 -3.10
CA GLY A 165 9.30 -2.59 -4.55
C GLY A 165 10.24 -1.59 -5.25
N SER A 166 10.20 -1.62 -6.58
CA SER A 166 10.93 -0.69 -7.46
C SER A 166 10.01 0.36 -8.09
N THR A 167 8.76 0.47 -7.65
CA THR A 167 7.81 1.48 -8.11
C THR A 167 7.78 2.68 -7.17
N TYR A 168 7.37 3.82 -7.73
CA TYR A 168 7.39 5.10 -7.04
C TYR A 168 6.13 5.90 -7.31
N LEU A 169 5.72 6.68 -6.32
CA LEU A 169 4.87 7.83 -6.52
C LEU A 169 5.76 9.02 -6.85
N TYR A 170 5.48 9.68 -7.97
CA TYR A 170 6.19 10.88 -8.38
C TYR A 170 5.31 12.10 -8.18
N PHE A 171 5.89 13.12 -7.54
CA PHE A 171 5.22 14.37 -7.26
C PHE A 171 6.00 15.52 -7.89
N PHE A 172 5.36 16.21 -8.83
CA PHE A 172 5.96 17.30 -9.59
C PHE A 172 5.20 18.61 -9.41
N GLN A 173 5.95 19.70 -9.55
CA GLN A 173 5.42 21.01 -9.87
C GLN A 173 5.42 21.18 -11.38
N VAL A 174 4.32 21.68 -11.94
CA VAL A 174 4.27 22.11 -13.35
C VAL A 174 4.90 23.49 -13.44
N VAL A 175 5.90 23.64 -14.31
CA VAL A 175 6.56 24.93 -14.56
C VAL A 175 6.05 25.51 -15.88
N SER A 176 5.76 26.81 -15.92
CA SER A 176 5.49 27.47 -17.20
C SER A 176 6.81 27.83 -17.88
N TYR A 177 6.91 27.62 -19.19
CA TYR A 177 8.03 28.15 -19.97
C TYR A 177 7.88 29.67 -20.06
N GLY A 178 8.41 30.39 -19.06
CA GLY A 178 8.32 31.85 -18.98
C GLY A 178 8.21 32.39 -17.56
N SER A 179 9.30 32.26 -16.81
CA SER A 179 9.62 33.11 -15.66
C SER A 179 11.13 33.28 -15.59
#